data_AF-A0A961JGC9-F1
#
_entry.id   AF-A0A961JGC9-F1
#
_cell.length_a   1.000
_cell.length_b   1.000
_cell.length_c   1.000
_cell.angle_alpha   90.00
_cell.angle_beta   90.00
_cell.angle_gamma   90.00
#
_symmetry.space_group_name_H-M   'P 1'
#
loop_
_entity.id
_entity.type
_entity.pdbx_description
1 polymer ?
#
loop_
_entity_poly.entity_id
_entity_poly.type
_entity_poly.pdbx_seq_one_letter_code
_entity_poly.pdbx_strand_id
1 'polypeptide(L)'
;MRPAPEPVQVVKERRDGALARLVSGLPFARFLGIRFDRRGDELTALMPYDPKLIGNPALPALHGGATAGFLEVTAIVELGWAMLWPKMEAGDSAATLTRLPKTIDMTVDYLRSGLPRDAYARAWVNRSGRRYA
;
A
#
# COMPACT_ATOMS: atom_id res chain seq x y z
N MET A 1 4.79 34.86 -13.76
CA MET A 1 3.74 34.15 -14.53
C MET A 1 3.71 32.72 -14.00
N ARG A 2 2.58 32.22 -13.47
CA ARG A 2 2.51 30.80 -13.06
C ARG A 2 2.56 29.94 -14.33
N PRO A 3 3.39 28.89 -14.38
CA PRO A 3 3.40 27.98 -15.51
C PRO A 3 2.02 27.36 -15.71
N ALA A 4 1.68 27.04 -16.97
CA ALA A 4 0.41 26.39 -17.28
C ALA A 4 0.32 25.05 -16.53
N PRO A 5 -0.84 24.73 -15.93
CA PRO A 5 -1.01 23.46 -15.23
C PRO A 5 -0.80 22.29 -16.21
N GLU A 6 -0.08 21.27 -15.75
CA GLU A 6 0.17 20.05 -16.55
C GLU A 6 -1.16 19.37 -16.93
N PRO A 7 -1.22 18.70 -18.10
CA PRO A 7 -2.38 17.90 -18.47
C PRO A 7 -2.68 16.83 -17.40
N VAL A 8 -3.95 16.67 -17.02
CA VAL A 8 -4.41 15.73 -15.98
C VAL A 8 -3.90 14.30 -16.21
N GLN A 9 -3.77 13.89 -17.46
CA GLN A 9 -3.30 12.56 -17.84
C GLN A 9 -1.84 12.34 -17.43
N VAL A 10 -0.97 13.33 -17.66
CA VAL A 10 0.45 13.27 -17.29
C VAL A 10 0.62 13.18 -15.77
N VAL A 11 -0.21 13.93 -15.03
CA VAL A 11 -0.22 13.89 -13.56
C VAL A 11 -0.66 12.51 -13.04
N LYS A 12 -1.67 11.89 -13.66
CA LYS A 12 -2.11 10.53 -13.31
C LYS A 12 -1.01 9.50 -13.55
N GLU A 13 -0.41 9.51 -14.73
CA GLU A 13 0.66 8.58 -15.11
C GLU A 13 1.88 8.69 -14.18
N ARG A 14 2.27 9.92 -13.82
CA ARG A 14 3.36 10.15 -12.85
C ARG A 14 3.06 9.53 -11.50
N ARG A 15 1.84 9.75 -10.98
CA ARG A 15 1.39 9.22 -9.69
C ARG A 15 1.32 7.69 -9.71
N ASP A 16 0.80 7.10 -10.80
CA ASP A 16 0.73 5.65 -10.96
C ASP A 16 2.13 5.04 -11.05
N GLY A 17 3.06 5.68 -11.77
CA GLY A 17 4.47 5.26 -11.81
C GLY A 17 5.17 5.38 -10.46
N ALA A 18 4.88 6.40 -9.66
CA ALA A 18 5.39 6.51 -8.29
C ALA A 18 4.86 5.39 -7.37
N LEU A 19 3.56 5.11 -7.43
CA LEU A 19 2.94 4.03 -6.65
C LEU A 19 3.48 2.65 -7.07
N ALA A 20 3.60 2.39 -8.37
CA ALA A 20 4.17 1.15 -8.89
C ALA A 20 5.59 0.91 -8.38
N ARG A 21 6.43 1.95 -8.32
CA ARG A 21 7.79 1.87 -7.77
C ARG A 21 7.78 1.52 -6.28
N LEU A 22 6.90 2.14 -5.48
CA LEU A 22 6.75 1.77 -4.06
C LEU A 22 6.40 0.30 -3.87
N VAL A 23 5.37 -0.17 -4.59
CA VAL A 23 4.89 -1.55 -4.48
C VAL A 23 5.94 -2.55 -4.97
N SER A 24 6.67 -2.21 -6.05
CA SER A 24 7.73 -3.07 -6.59
C SER A 24 8.88 -3.32 -5.61
N GLY A 25 9.11 -2.39 -4.67
CA GLY A 25 10.12 -2.53 -3.61
C GLY A 25 9.75 -3.52 -2.51
N LEU A 26 8.53 -4.10 -2.55
CA LEU A 26 8.02 -5.08 -1.59
C LEU A 26 7.82 -6.44 -2.27
N PRO A 27 8.84 -7.34 -2.29
CA PRO A 27 8.71 -8.65 -2.93
C PRO A 27 7.53 -9.47 -2.43
N PHE A 28 7.19 -9.33 -1.15
CA PHE A 28 6.06 -10.03 -0.54
C PHE A 28 4.71 -9.57 -1.08
N ALA A 29 4.58 -8.29 -1.47
CA ALA A 29 3.38 -7.77 -2.12
C ALA A 29 3.11 -8.50 -3.44
N ARG A 30 4.15 -8.76 -4.23
CA ARG A 30 4.06 -9.53 -5.47
C ARG A 30 3.68 -10.99 -5.20
N PHE A 31 4.27 -11.61 -4.17
CA PHE A 31 3.94 -12.99 -3.80
C PHE A 31 2.45 -13.16 -3.45
N LEU A 32 1.89 -12.22 -2.68
CA LEU A 32 0.48 -12.20 -2.30
C LEU A 32 -0.45 -11.65 -3.39
N GLY A 33 0.09 -11.12 -4.50
CA GLY A 33 -0.70 -10.53 -5.58
C GLY A 33 -1.39 -9.21 -5.21
N ILE A 34 -0.85 -8.49 -4.22
CA ILE A 34 -1.45 -7.26 -3.70
C ILE A 34 -1.45 -6.17 -4.78
N ARG A 35 -2.60 -5.53 -4.95
CA ARG A 35 -2.84 -4.39 -5.85
C ARG A 35 -3.35 -3.21 -5.05
N PHE A 36 -3.19 -2.00 -5.58
CA PHE A 36 -3.69 -0.78 -4.95
C PHE A 36 -4.58 -0.02 -5.94
N ASP A 37 -5.82 0.26 -5.55
CA ASP A 37 -6.65 1.27 -6.22
C ASP A 37 -6.36 2.62 -5.59
N ARG A 38 -6.05 3.62 -6.43
CA ARG A 38 -5.64 4.96 -6.00
C ARG A 38 -6.70 5.98 -6.38
N ARG A 39 -7.20 6.70 -5.38
CA ARG A 39 -8.19 7.77 -5.54
C ARG A 39 -7.63 9.06 -4.94
N GLY A 40 -6.82 9.75 -5.75
CA GLY A 40 -6.08 10.92 -5.26
C GLY A 40 -4.93 10.50 -4.37
N ASP A 41 -4.93 10.97 -3.13
CA ASP A 41 -4.03 10.60 -2.04
C ASP A 41 -4.46 9.32 -1.32
N GLU A 42 -5.73 8.92 -1.41
CA GLU A 42 -6.21 7.68 -0.78
C GLU A 42 -5.80 6.44 -1.57
N LEU A 43 -5.37 5.41 -0.83
CA LEU A 43 -5.09 4.07 -1.36
C LEU A 43 -6.03 3.03 -0.74
N THR A 44 -6.53 2.13 -1.57
CA THR A 44 -7.20 0.90 -1.13
C THR A 44 -6.42 -0.29 -1.65
N ALA A 45 -5.87 -1.08 -0.72
CA ALA A 45 -5.18 -2.31 -1.05
C ALA A 45 -6.19 -3.44 -1.29
N LEU A 46 -5.91 -4.28 -2.27
CA LEU A 46 -6.65 -5.48 -2.63
C LEU A 46 -5.67 -6.66 -2.63
N MET A 47 -5.95 -7.67 -1.83
CA MET A 47 -5.33 -8.98 -1.93
C MET A 47 -6.33 -9.95 -2.59
N PRO A 48 -6.14 -10.29 -3.88
CA PRO A 48 -6.99 -11.26 -4.56
C PRO A 48 -6.92 -12.61 -3.86
N TYR A 49 -8.05 -13.32 -3.81
CA TYR A 49 -8.05 -14.68 -3.35
C TYR A 49 -7.18 -15.57 -4.23
N ASP A 50 -6.37 -16.41 -3.58
CA ASP A 50 -5.58 -17.45 -4.21
C ASP A 50 -5.60 -18.66 -3.26
N PRO A 51 -5.86 -19.90 -3.74
CA PRO A 51 -5.87 -21.09 -2.90
C PRO A 51 -4.61 -21.26 -2.04
N LYS A 52 -3.46 -20.74 -2.46
CA LYS A 52 -2.21 -20.77 -1.67
C LYS A 52 -2.30 -19.97 -0.35
N LEU A 53 -3.28 -19.07 -0.23
CA LEU A 53 -3.49 -18.24 0.95
C LEU A 53 -4.25 -18.97 2.05
N ILE A 54 -4.78 -20.16 1.79
CA ILE A 54 -5.51 -20.95 2.78
C ILE A 54 -4.54 -21.54 3.79
N GLY A 55 -4.75 -21.24 5.07
CA GLY A 55 -3.96 -21.78 6.17
C GLY A 55 -4.48 -23.12 6.68
N ASN A 56 -5.80 -23.25 6.82
CA ASN A 56 -6.46 -24.47 7.27
C ASN A 56 -7.23 -25.10 6.09
N PRO A 57 -6.77 -26.24 5.54
CA PRO A 57 -7.49 -26.90 4.44
C PRO A 57 -8.86 -27.46 4.84
N ALA A 58 -9.05 -27.84 6.11
CA ALA A 58 -10.32 -28.40 6.60
C ALA A 58 -11.37 -27.32 6.88
N LEU A 59 -10.93 -26.09 7.21
CA LEU A 59 -11.77 -24.90 7.35
C LEU A 59 -11.19 -23.84 6.41
N PRO A 60 -11.69 -23.68 5.17
CA PRO A 60 -11.04 -22.92 4.10
C PRO A 60 -10.96 -21.43 4.47
N ALA A 61 -9.97 -21.11 5.29
CA ALA A 61 -9.77 -19.83 5.92
C ALA A 61 -8.41 -19.28 5.52
N LEU A 62 -8.37 -17.98 5.26
CA LEU A 62 -7.13 -17.28 4.97
C LEU A 62 -6.16 -17.46 6.14
N HIS A 63 -4.91 -17.74 5.80
CA HIS A 63 -3.83 -17.88 6.75
C HIS A 63 -3.63 -16.56 7.51
N GLY A 64 -3.49 -16.63 8.84
CA GLY A 64 -3.27 -15.45 9.68
C GLY A 64 -2.06 -14.63 9.23
N GLY A 65 -0.93 -15.29 8.96
CA GLY A 65 0.27 -14.63 8.46
C GLY A 65 0.11 -13.93 7.10
N ALA A 66 -0.75 -14.46 6.21
CA ALA A 66 -1.05 -13.79 4.94
C ALA A 66 -1.88 -12.52 5.18
N THR A 67 -2.80 -12.56 6.14
CA THR A 67 -3.60 -11.40 6.54
C THR A 67 -2.73 -10.34 7.22
N ALA A 68 -1.88 -10.73 8.17
CA ALA A 68 -0.95 -9.81 8.82
C ALA A 68 0.00 -9.16 7.81
N GLY A 69 0.63 -9.95 6.92
CA GLY A 69 1.52 -9.41 5.90
C GLY A 69 0.81 -8.52 4.88
N PHE A 70 -0.47 -8.80 4.55
CA PHE A 70 -1.28 -7.91 3.74
C PHE A 70 -1.51 -6.55 4.41
N LEU A 71 -1.84 -6.55 5.71
CA LEU A 71 -2.01 -5.32 6.48
C LEU A 71 -0.67 -4.55 6.62
N GLU A 72 0.44 -5.25 6.84
CA GLU A 72 1.78 -4.65 6.92
C GLU A 72 2.17 -3.96 5.60
N VAL A 73 2.03 -4.66 4.48
CA VAL A 73 2.29 -4.10 3.14
C VAL A 73 1.43 -2.88 2.89
N THR A 74 0.15 -2.93 3.27
CA THR A 74 -0.78 -1.81 3.14
C THR A 74 -0.29 -0.60 3.93
N ALA A 75 0.14 -0.79 5.18
CA ALA A 75 0.66 0.29 6.01
C ALA A 75 1.97 0.91 5.48
N ILE A 76 2.92 0.07 5.04
CA ILE A 76 4.20 0.56 4.48
C ILE A 76 3.96 1.39 3.22
N VAL A 77 3.11 0.91 2.31
CA VAL A 77 2.82 1.61 1.06
C VAL A 77 2.06 2.91 1.33
N GLU A 78 1.06 2.89 2.21
CA GLU A 78 0.32 4.10 2.61
C GLU A 78 1.26 5.15 3.20
N LEU A 79 2.12 4.77 4.15
CA LEU A 79 3.07 5.70 4.74
C LEU A 79 4.06 6.25 3.69
N GLY A 80 4.59 5.40 2.82
CA GLY A 80 5.47 5.83 1.74
C GLY A 80 4.77 6.78 0.76
N TRP A 81 3.49 6.52 0.47
CA TRP A 81 2.67 7.37 -0.38
C TRP A 81 2.40 8.73 0.27
N ALA A 82 2.00 8.75 1.54
CA ALA A 82 1.80 9.97 2.32
C ALA A 82 3.07 10.84 2.41
N MET A 83 4.26 10.22 2.42
CA MET A 83 5.55 10.94 2.38
C MET A 83 5.87 11.54 1.00
N LEU A 84 5.44 10.88 -0.08
CA LEU A 84 5.70 11.33 -1.45
C LEU A 84 4.66 12.33 -1.95
N TRP A 85 3.41 12.20 -1.52
CA TRP A 85 2.29 12.98 -2.03
C TRP A 85 2.53 14.49 -1.99
N PRO A 86 2.96 15.12 -0.86
CA PRO A 86 3.21 16.55 -0.82
C PRO A 86 4.31 17.02 -1.78
N LYS A 87 5.33 16.18 -2.02
CA LYS A 87 6.43 16.50 -2.96
C LYS A 87 5.93 16.48 -4.40
N MET A 88 5.10 15.50 -4.74
CA MET A 88 4.48 15.43 -6.06
C MET A 88 3.52 16.59 -6.31
N GLU A 89 2.78 17.04 -5.29
CA GLU A 89 1.92 18.23 -5.37
C GLU A 89 2.73 19.52 -5.49
N ALA A 90 3.92 19.57 -4.90
CA ALA A 90 4.85 20.70 -5.04
C ALA A 90 5.54 20.75 -6.42
N GLY A 91 5.27 19.79 -7.31
CA GLY A 91 5.83 19.74 -8.67
C GLY A 91 7.18 19.03 -8.78
N ASP A 92 7.63 18.32 -7.73
CA ASP A 92 8.82 17.47 -7.82
C ASP A 92 8.51 16.22 -8.65
N SER A 93 8.83 16.29 -9.94
CA SER A 93 8.60 15.19 -10.89
C SER A 93 9.52 14.00 -10.66
N ALA A 94 10.62 14.19 -9.91
CA ALA A 94 11.58 13.17 -9.52
C ALA A 94 11.32 12.63 -8.09
N ALA A 95 10.20 13.02 -7.46
CA ALA A 95 9.85 12.59 -6.11
C ALA A 95 9.89 11.06 -6.00
N THR A 96 10.92 10.57 -5.30
CA THR A 96 11.14 9.16 -5.02
C THR A 96 11.49 8.98 -3.56
N LEU A 97 11.19 7.79 -3.03
CA LEU A 97 11.69 7.40 -1.72
C LEU A 97 13.09 6.81 -1.89
N THR A 98 14.06 7.34 -1.16
CA THR A 98 15.40 6.75 -1.09
C THR A 98 15.36 5.36 -0.45
N ARG A 99 14.42 5.16 0.49
CA ARG A 99 14.17 3.88 1.15
C ARG A 99 12.71 3.78 1.55
N LEU A 100 12.15 2.57 1.44
CA LEU A 100 10.84 2.29 2.03
C LEU A 100 10.89 2.41 3.57
N PRO A 101 9.80 2.87 4.19
CA PRO A 101 9.62 2.75 5.64
C PRO A 101 9.83 1.31 6.09
N LYS A 102 10.33 1.16 7.31
CA LYS A 102 10.49 -0.14 7.94
C LYS A 102 9.54 -0.25 9.11
N THR A 103 8.83 -1.36 9.18
CA THR A 103 8.06 -1.76 10.35
C THR A 103 8.98 -1.85 11.56
N ILE A 104 8.60 -1.17 12.64
CA ILE A 104 9.26 -1.29 13.95
C ILE A 104 8.55 -2.37 14.74
N ASP A 105 7.24 -2.23 14.85
CA ASP A 105 6.32 -3.18 15.46
C ASP A 105 4.99 -3.19 14.70
N MET A 106 4.23 -4.26 14.88
CA MET A 106 2.89 -4.41 14.35
C MET A 106 2.09 -5.33 15.27
N THR A 107 0.87 -4.91 15.59
CA THR A 107 -0.12 -5.73 16.29
C THR A 107 -1.32 -5.94 15.38
N VAL A 108 -1.83 -7.17 15.37
CA VAL A 108 -3.00 -7.54 14.56
C VAL A 108 -4.01 -8.26 15.44
N ASP A 109 -5.20 -7.68 15.54
CA ASP A 109 -6.34 -8.30 16.22
C ASP A 109 -7.23 -9.02 15.19
N TYR A 110 -7.27 -10.36 15.27
CA TYR A 110 -8.09 -11.17 14.37
C TYR A 110 -9.52 -11.27 14.90
N LEU A 111 -10.42 -10.48 14.31
CA LEU A 111 -11.81 -10.40 14.78
C LEU A 111 -12.68 -11.59 14.36
N ARG A 112 -12.31 -12.28 13.28
CA ARG A 112 -13.02 -13.46 12.76
C ARG A 112 -12.12 -14.27 11.82
N SER A 113 -12.59 -15.47 11.47
CA SER A 113 -11.98 -16.27 10.40
C SER A 113 -12.02 -15.53 9.06
N GLY A 114 -10.87 -15.50 8.37
CA GLY A 114 -10.76 -14.90 7.03
C GLY A 114 -11.39 -15.81 5.99
N LEU A 115 -12.44 -15.32 5.30
CA LEU A 115 -13.15 -16.10 4.28
C LEU A 115 -12.33 -16.25 2.99
N PRO A 116 -12.53 -17.32 2.20
CA PRO A 116 -11.79 -17.59 0.97
C PRO A 116 -12.29 -16.69 -0.19
N ARG A 117 -12.00 -15.39 -0.08
CA ARG A 117 -12.41 -14.35 -1.02
C ARG A 117 -11.42 -13.19 -0.98
N ASP A 118 -11.53 -12.31 -1.96
CA ASP A 118 -10.74 -11.09 -2.03
C ASP A 118 -10.83 -10.29 -0.72
N ALA A 119 -9.66 -9.85 -0.25
CA ALA A 119 -9.54 -9.03 0.94
C ALA A 119 -9.15 -7.61 0.56
N TYR A 120 -9.70 -6.65 1.29
CA TYR A 120 -9.45 -5.23 1.09
C TYR A 120 -8.93 -4.62 2.38
N ALA A 121 -8.01 -3.67 2.25
CA ALA A 121 -7.46 -2.95 3.38
C ALA A 121 -7.23 -1.49 3.03
N ARG A 122 -7.36 -0.65 4.06
CA ARG A 122 -6.94 0.75 4.08
C ARG A 122 -6.09 0.96 5.31
N ALA A 123 -5.09 1.82 5.19
CA ALA A 123 -4.32 2.31 6.31
C ALA A 123 -4.51 3.83 6.43
N TRP A 124 -4.27 4.36 7.63
CA TRP A 124 -4.30 5.79 7.90
C TRP A 124 -3.08 6.15 8.75
N VAL A 125 -2.39 7.23 8.38
CA VAL A 125 -1.26 7.76 9.16
C VAL A 125 -1.82 8.68 10.25
N ASN A 126 -1.93 8.16 11.47
CA ASN A 126 -2.46 8.94 12.60
C ASN A 126 -1.46 9.96 13.15
N ARG A 127 -0.15 9.66 13.06
CA ARG A 127 0.92 10.52 13.55
C ARG A 127 2.09 10.41 12.60
N SER A 128 2.65 11.53 12.15
CA SER A 128 3.88 11.53 11.36
C SER A 128 4.93 12.37 12.06
N GLY A 129 5.90 11.71 12.70
CA GLY A 129 7.03 12.34 13.35
C GLY A 129 8.25 12.44 12.44
N ARG A 130 9.36 12.96 12.98
CA ARG A 130 10.60 13.13 12.22
C ARG A 130 11.35 11.82 11.94
N ARG A 131 11.15 10.80 12.77
CA ARG A 131 11.84 9.49 12.67
C ARG A 131 10.90 8.29 12.66
N TYR A 132 9.71 8.44 13.22
CA TYR A 132 8.68 7.41 13.32
C TYR A 132 7.36 8.03 12.94
N ALA A 133 6.50 7.23 12.32
CA ALA A 133 5.17 7.58 11.89
C ALA A 133 4.31 6.32 12.00
#